data_AF-A0A356DW54-F1
#
_entry.id   AF-A0A356DW54-F1
#
_cell.length_a   1.000
_cell.length_b   1.000
_cell.length_c   1.000
_cell.angle_alpha   90.00
_cell.angle_beta   90.00
_cell.angle_gamma   90.00
#
_symmetry.space_group_name_H-M   'P 1'
#
loop_
_entity.id
_entity.type
_entity.pdbx_description
1 polymer ?
#
loop_
_entity_poly.entity_id
_entity_poly.type
_entity_poly.pdbx_seq_one_letter_code
_entity_poly.pdbx_strand_id
1 'polypeptide(L)'
;MPLSYRMLNIEGVPAGLLGLEELFSRLFDEDVAPDAPETPGLILEGVKEHNFVPKSATQSYITTLQQEYQRYYRKRKSGKATVARNYGSWHGYPREQIPWFPTIADQLCTNCGACLDLCAREVYEQDEDGKIWVAEPFLCMVGCCFCKSVCEPKAILMPSQDILKNFREKK
;
A
#
# COMPACT_ATOMS: atom_id res chain seq x y z
N MET A 1 3.37 9.26 19.50
CA MET A 1 4.03 8.26 18.62
C MET A 1 4.12 8.86 17.22
N PRO A 2 5.12 8.51 16.39
CA PRO A 2 5.11 8.91 14.99
C PRO A 2 3.86 8.35 14.30
N LEU A 3 3.29 9.10 13.36
CA LEU A 3 2.16 8.65 12.54
C LEU A 3 2.58 7.45 11.68
N SER A 4 1.63 6.54 11.42
CA SER A 4 1.81 5.50 10.41
C SER A 4 2.17 6.13 9.05
N TYR A 5 2.95 5.41 8.25
CA TYR A 5 3.19 5.74 6.84
C TYR A 5 2.75 4.56 6.00
N ARG A 6 1.95 4.79 4.97
CA ARG A 6 1.50 3.76 4.04
C ARG A 6 1.47 4.31 2.63
N MET A 7 1.96 3.54 1.66
CA MET A 7 1.89 3.94 0.25
C MET A 7 0.74 3.22 -0.44
N LEU A 8 -0.14 4.00 -1.04
CA LEU A 8 -1.23 3.51 -1.88
C LEU A 8 -0.94 3.81 -3.35
N ASN A 9 -1.52 3.01 -4.24
CA ASN A 9 -1.50 3.30 -5.67
C ASN A 9 -2.80 4.02 -6.05
N ILE A 10 -2.72 5.29 -6.44
CA ILE A 10 -3.86 6.13 -6.78
C ILE A 10 -3.82 6.37 -8.29
N GLU A 11 -4.68 5.68 -9.04
CA GLU A 11 -4.73 5.71 -10.51
C GLU A 11 -3.36 5.48 -11.18
N GLY A 12 -2.59 4.51 -10.66
CA GLY A 12 -1.27 4.18 -11.19
C GLY A 12 -0.13 5.07 -10.66
N VAL A 13 -0.45 6.06 -9.81
CA VAL A 13 0.55 6.92 -9.17
C VAL A 13 0.72 6.51 -7.70
N PRO A 14 1.95 6.13 -7.27
CA PRO A 14 2.22 5.85 -5.87
C PRO A 14 2.13 7.13 -5.02
N ALA A 15 1.34 7.07 -3.96
CA ALA A 15 1.14 8.16 -3.01
C ALA A 15 1.43 7.65 -1.59
N GLY A 16 2.46 8.24 -0.94
CA GLY A 16 2.75 8.00 0.47
C GLY A 16 1.85 8.85 1.36
N LEU A 17 1.14 8.20 2.28
CA LEU A 17 0.19 8.82 3.19
C LEU A 17 0.60 8.61 4.63
N LEU A 18 0.56 9.69 5.40
CA LEU A 18 0.79 9.72 6.85
C LEU A 18 -0.55 9.63 7.60
N GLY A 19 -0.59 8.82 8.65
CA GLY A 19 -1.71 8.78 9.59
C GLY A 19 -2.91 7.93 9.15
N LEU A 20 -2.77 7.12 8.10
CA LEU A 20 -3.91 6.42 7.51
C LEU A 20 -4.48 5.34 8.45
N GLU A 21 -3.62 4.63 9.18
CA GLU A 21 -4.05 3.60 10.14
C GLU A 21 -4.76 4.21 11.34
N GLU A 22 -4.26 5.35 11.84
CA GLU A 22 -4.88 6.10 12.92
C GLU A 22 -6.25 6.64 12.50
N LEU A 23 -6.36 7.18 11.28
CA LEU A 23 -7.62 7.63 10.71
C LEU A 23 -8.62 6.47 10.62
N PHE A 24 -8.23 5.35 10.04
CA PHE A 24 -9.13 4.20 9.87
C PHE A 24 -9.53 3.57 11.20
N SER A 25 -8.61 3.49 12.17
CA SER A 25 -8.95 3.04 13.52
C SER A 25 -9.99 3.95 14.15
N ARG A 26 -9.78 5.27 14.09
CA ARG A 26 -10.72 6.24 14.67
C ARG A 26 -12.10 6.16 14.03
N LEU A 27 -12.18 6.15 12.69
CA LEU A 27 -13.46 6.01 11.97
C LEU A 27 -14.18 4.71 12.34
N PHE A 28 -13.44 3.61 12.49
CA PHE A 28 -14.02 2.33 12.90
C PHE A 28 -14.52 2.37 14.35
N ASP A 29 -13.76 2.95 15.27
CA ASP A 29 -14.11 3.07 16.69
C ASP A 29 -15.31 4.02 16.90
N GLU A 30 -15.52 4.95 15.97
CA GLU A 30 -16.70 5.83 15.87
C GLU A 30 -17.89 5.19 15.13
N ASP A 31 -17.82 3.88 14.81
CA ASP A 31 -18.84 3.10 14.09
C ASP A 31 -19.21 3.66 12.70
N VAL A 32 -18.30 4.38 12.04
CA VAL A 32 -18.51 4.91 10.68
C VAL A 32 -18.50 3.78 9.66
N ALA A 33 -19.67 3.48 9.07
CA ALA A 33 -19.79 2.40 8.09
C ALA A 33 -19.14 2.76 6.73
N PRO A 34 -18.41 1.84 6.06
CA PRO A 34 -17.73 2.14 4.80
C PRO A 34 -18.64 2.61 3.65
N ASP A 35 -19.90 2.19 3.68
CA ASP A 35 -20.95 2.47 2.70
C ASP A 35 -21.86 3.65 3.08
N ALA A 36 -21.65 4.27 4.24
CA ALA A 36 -22.41 5.45 4.64
C ALA A 36 -22.12 6.66 3.72
N PRO A 37 -23.13 7.49 3.39
CA PRO A 37 -22.97 8.63 2.48
C PRO A 37 -21.90 9.65 2.89
N GLU A 38 -21.69 9.85 4.19
CA GLU A 38 -20.75 10.81 4.78
C GLU A 38 -19.29 10.31 4.79
N THR A 39 -19.08 8.99 4.77
CA THR A 39 -17.77 8.34 4.88
C THR A 39 -16.71 8.86 3.91
N PRO A 40 -16.97 9.01 2.59
CA PRO A 40 -15.98 9.58 1.67
C PRO A 40 -15.49 10.97 2.09
N GLY A 41 -16.38 11.81 2.62
CA GLY A 41 -16.04 13.15 3.10
C GLY A 41 -15.16 13.09 4.35
N LEU A 42 -15.53 12.26 5.33
CA LEU A 42 -14.76 12.08 6.57
C LEU A 42 -13.35 11.53 6.32
N ILE A 43 -13.24 10.55 5.43
CA ILE A 43 -11.95 9.99 5.03
C ILE A 43 -11.08 11.05 4.36
N LEU A 44 -11.64 11.80 3.40
CA LEU A 44 -10.87 12.81 2.67
C LEU A 44 -10.38 13.92 3.59
N GLU A 45 -11.23 14.44 4.47
CA GLU A 45 -10.83 15.48 5.43
C GLU A 45 -9.79 14.96 6.41
N GLY A 46 -9.97 13.74 6.93
CA GLY A 46 -8.98 13.12 7.82
C GLY A 46 -7.62 12.90 7.16
N VAL A 47 -7.57 12.45 5.90
CA VAL A 47 -6.30 12.31 5.17
C VAL A 47 -5.61 13.66 4.98
N LYS A 48 -6.37 14.73 4.71
CA LYS A 48 -5.82 16.08 4.51
C LYS A 48 -5.20 16.70 5.77
N GLU A 49 -5.48 16.19 6.96
CA GLU A 49 -4.86 16.67 8.21
C GLU A 49 -3.33 16.57 8.17
N HIS A 50 -2.81 15.57 7.44
CA HIS A 50 -1.36 15.28 7.38
C HIS A 50 -0.81 15.12 5.95
N ASN A 51 -1.67 15.19 4.94
CA ASN A 51 -1.29 14.90 3.56
C ASN A 51 -1.81 15.96 2.59
N PHE A 52 -1.04 16.22 1.53
CA PHE A 52 -1.52 17.03 0.42
C PHE A 52 -2.32 16.15 -0.56
N VAL A 53 -3.59 16.52 -0.80
CA VAL A 53 -4.42 15.89 -1.84
C VAL A 53 -4.63 16.90 -2.97
N PRO A 54 -4.11 16.64 -4.19
CA PRO A 54 -4.31 17.52 -5.34
C PRO A 54 -5.80 17.63 -5.69
N LYS A 55 -6.30 18.86 -5.89
CA LYS A 55 -7.72 19.08 -6.25
C LYS A 55 -8.15 18.29 -7.48
N SER A 56 -7.29 18.19 -8.49
CA SER A 56 -7.53 17.45 -9.74
C SER A 56 -7.66 15.94 -9.54
N ALA A 57 -7.10 15.38 -8.47
CA ALA A 57 -7.09 13.95 -8.18
C ALA A 57 -8.01 13.58 -7.00
N THR A 58 -8.84 14.52 -6.52
CA THR A 58 -9.68 14.33 -5.33
C THR A 58 -10.54 13.06 -5.43
N GLN A 59 -11.18 12.85 -6.58
CA GLN A 59 -12.05 11.69 -6.77
C GLN A 59 -11.27 10.38 -6.75
N SER A 60 -10.09 10.35 -7.36
CA SER A 60 -9.19 9.19 -7.39
C SER A 60 -8.73 8.81 -5.98
N TYR A 61 -8.41 9.81 -5.15
CA TYR A 61 -8.10 9.63 -3.72
C TYR A 61 -9.32 9.06 -2.98
N ILE A 62 -10.50 9.68 -3.10
CA ILE A 62 -11.72 9.21 -2.44
C ILE A 62 -11.97 7.73 -2.77
N THR A 63 -12.00 7.37 -4.06
CA THR A 63 -12.28 6.01 -4.51
C THR A 63 -11.30 5.00 -3.89
N THR A 64 -9.99 5.31 -3.95
CA THR A 64 -8.95 4.41 -3.42
C THR A 64 -9.04 4.29 -1.89
N LEU A 65 -9.18 5.42 -1.19
CA LEU A 65 -9.24 5.45 0.27
C LEU A 65 -10.50 4.76 0.81
N GLN A 66 -11.63 4.89 0.12
CA GLN A 66 -12.86 4.16 0.47
C GLN A 66 -12.67 2.64 0.34
N GLN A 67 -12.05 2.17 -0.74
CA GLN A 67 -11.75 0.75 -0.91
C GLN A 67 -10.83 0.23 0.20
N GLU A 68 -9.79 1.01 0.55
CA GLU A 68 -8.88 0.66 1.64
C GLU A 68 -9.57 0.66 3.01
N TYR A 69 -10.43 1.64 3.29
CA TYR A 69 -11.20 1.68 4.52
C TYR A 69 -12.19 0.51 4.61
N GLN A 70 -12.86 0.16 3.51
CA GLN A 70 -13.74 -1.00 3.45
C GLN A 70 -12.99 -2.30 3.75
N ARG A 71 -11.78 -2.47 3.20
CA ARG A 71 -10.90 -3.62 3.49
C ARG A 71 -10.49 -3.65 4.95
N TYR A 72 -10.09 -2.50 5.52
CA TYR A 72 -9.76 -2.35 6.94
C TYR A 72 -10.95 -2.75 7.83
N TYR A 73 -12.14 -2.20 7.55
CA TYR A 73 -13.36 -2.44 8.31
C TYR A 73 -13.75 -3.92 8.33
N ARG A 74 -13.74 -4.58 7.16
CA ARG A 74 -14.00 -6.03 7.03
C ARG A 74 -12.99 -6.86 7.84
N LYS A 75 -11.70 -6.54 7.74
CA LYS A 75 -10.62 -7.21 8.50
C LYS A 75 -10.86 -7.06 10.01
N ARG A 76 -11.14 -5.85 10.49
CA ARG A 76 -11.42 -5.58 11.92
C ARG A 76 -12.68 -6.27 12.45
N LYS A 77 -13.80 -6.23 11.71
CA LYS A 77 -15.02 -6.99 12.08
C LYS A 77 -14.79 -8.50 12.15
N SER A 78 -13.87 -9.05 11.34
CA SER A 78 -13.49 -10.46 11.39
C SER A 78 -12.58 -10.84 12.57
N GLY A 79 -12.25 -9.90 13.46
CA GLY A 79 -11.37 -10.11 14.61
C GLY A 79 -9.88 -10.15 14.26
N LYS A 80 -9.50 -9.84 13.01
CA LYS A 80 -8.09 -9.76 12.61
C LYS A 80 -7.49 -8.47 13.16
N ALA A 81 -6.30 -8.57 13.74
CA ALA A 81 -5.53 -7.41 14.16
C ALA A 81 -5.11 -6.59 12.93
N THR A 82 -5.48 -5.31 12.91
CA THR A 82 -4.98 -4.31 11.95
C THR A 82 -4.09 -3.37 12.75
N VAL A 83 -2.78 -3.52 12.62
CA VAL A 83 -1.79 -2.70 13.32
C VAL A 83 -0.95 -1.99 12.27
N ALA A 84 -0.65 -0.71 12.52
CA ALA A 84 0.29 0.03 11.71
C ALA A 84 1.61 -0.74 11.59
N ARG A 85 2.00 -1.03 10.34
CA ARG A 85 3.20 -1.81 10.06
C ARG A 85 4.44 -0.97 10.32
N ASN A 86 5.39 -1.53 11.07
CA ASN A 86 6.74 -1.00 11.15
C ASN A 86 7.58 -1.69 10.07
N TYR A 87 7.89 -0.97 8.99
CA TYR A 87 8.69 -1.51 7.90
C TYR A 87 10.19 -1.66 8.25
N GLY A 88 10.61 -1.14 9.41
CA GLY A 88 11.96 -1.25 9.91
C GLY A 88 12.96 -0.37 9.16
N SER A 89 14.24 -0.75 9.22
CA SER A 89 15.31 -0.07 8.52
C SER A 89 16.15 -1.05 7.71
N TRP A 90 16.81 -0.52 6.69
CA TRP A 90 17.80 -1.24 5.88
C TRP A 90 19.05 -0.37 5.78
N HIS A 91 20.20 -0.90 6.21
CA HIS A 91 21.47 -0.17 6.23
C HIS A 91 21.42 1.20 6.94
N GLY A 92 20.56 1.32 7.97
CA GLY A 92 20.38 2.56 8.75
C GLY A 92 19.43 3.59 8.10
N TYR A 93 18.77 3.25 6.99
CA TYR A 93 17.71 4.05 6.39
C TYR A 93 16.34 3.48 6.74
N PRO A 94 15.36 4.29 7.16
CA PRO A 94 13.97 3.88 7.21
C PRO A 94 13.56 3.26 5.88
N ARG A 95 12.88 2.12 5.93
CA ARG A 95 12.59 1.30 4.75
C ARG A 95 11.82 2.07 3.67
N GLU A 96 10.97 2.97 4.08
CA GLU A 96 10.12 3.85 3.27
C GLU A 96 10.94 4.83 2.41
N GLN A 97 12.19 5.14 2.81
CA GLN A 97 13.08 6.04 2.06
C GLN A 97 13.76 5.35 0.88
N ILE A 98 13.71 4.02 0.81
CA ILE A 98 14.37 3.24 -0.24
C ILE A 98 13.30 2.89 -1.27
N PRO A 99 13.37 3.45 -2.50
CA PRO A 99 12.35 3.23 -3.53
C PRO A 99 12.56 1.86 -4.22
N TRP A 100 12.65 0.80 -3.42
CA TRP A 100 12.70 -0.59 -3.84
C TRP A 100 11.35 -1.25 -3.58
N PHE A 101 10.49 -1.39 -4.58
CA PHE A 101 9.23 -2.11 -4.44
C PHE A 101 8.69 -2.50 -5.82
N PRO A 102 7.88 -3.57 -5.92
CA PRO A 102 7.29 -3.95 -7.19
C PRO A 102 6.20 -2.98 -7.62
N THR A 103 5.97 -2.89 -8.92
CA THR A 103 4.72 -2.40 -9.52
C THR A 103 4.15 -3.45 -10.47
N ILE A 104 2.84 -3.43 -10.70
CA ILE A 104 2.15 -4.33 -11.63
C ILE A 104 1.64 -3.52 -12.81
N ALA A 105 1.98 -3.95 -14.03
CA ALA A 105 1.41 -3.44 -15.26
C ALA A 105 0.06 -4.14 -15.53
N ASP A 106 -1.04 -3.47 -15.17
CA ASP A 106 -2.41 -4.03 -15.26
C ASP A 106 -2.74 -4.57 -16.67
N GLN A 107 -2.22 -3.96 -17.73
CA GLN A 107 -2.45 -4.37 -19.13
C GLN A 107 -1.83 -5.73 -19.49
N LEU A 108 -0.87 -6.21 -18.69
CA LEU A 108 -0.18 -7.50 -18.91
C LEU A 108 -0.57 -8.53 -17.85
N CYS A 109 -1.05 -8.10 -16.69
CA CYS A 109 -1.34 -9.00 -15.58
C CYS A 109 -2.53 -9.90 -15.90
N THR A 110 -2.33 -11.22 -15.79
CA THR A 110 -3.39 -12.22 -15.95
C THR A 110 -4.03 -12.62 -14.62
N ASN A 111 -3.64 -11.99 -13.51
CA ASN A 111 -4.07 -12.32 -12.15
C ASN A 111 -3.83 -13.80 -11.76
N CYS A 112 -2.77 -14.43 -12.29
CA CYS A 112 -2.51 -15.86 -12.09
C CYS A 112 -2.08 -16.29 -10.68
N GLY A 113 -1.77 -15.34 -9.78
CA GLY A 113 -1.42 -15.65 -8.38
C GLY A 113 0.04 -16.04 -8.12
N ALA A 114 0.87 -16.28 -9.14
CA ALA A 114 2.25 -16.74 -8.93
C ALA A 114 3.11 -15.82 -8.03
N CYS A 115 2.82 -14.51 -7.99
CA CYS A 115 3.49 -13.57 -7.10
C CYS A 115 3.03 -13.68 -5.63
N LEU A 116 1.78 -14.05 -5.38
CA LEU A 116 1.24 -14.28 -4.04
C LEU A 116 1.91 -15.52 -3.44
N ASP A 117 1.95 -16.63 -4.19
CA ASP A 117 2.53 -17.89 -3.73
C ASP A 117 4.03 -17.78 -3.42
N LEU A 118 4.75 -16.98 -4.22
CA LEU A 118 6.19 -16.82 -4.07
C LEU A 118 6.58 -15.83 -2.96
N CYS A 119 5.76 -14.80 -2.70
CA CYS A 119 6.15 -13.70 -1.83
C CYS A 119 5.91 -14.00 -0.34
N ALA A 120 6.95 -14.45 0.35
CA ALA A 120 6.92 -14.69 1.80
C ALA A 120 6.73 -13.43 2.69
N ARG A 121 6.59 -12.24 2.08
CA ARG A 121 6.47 -10.95 2.78
C ARG A 121 5.08 -10.31 2.64
N GLU A 122 4.12 -11.01 2.03
CA GLU A 122 2.73 -10.53 1.88
C GLU A 122 2.65 -9.13 1.24
N VAL A 123 3.53 -8.86 0.26
CA VAL A 123 3.57 -7.59 -0.48
C VAL A 123 2.34 -7.41 -1.37
N TYR A 124 1.75 -8.53 -1.81
CA TYR A 124 0.62 -8.57 -2.71
C TYR A 124 -0.63 -9.03 -1.95
N GLU A 125 -1.79 -8.51 -2.33
CA GLU A 125 -3.09 -9.04 -1.93
C GLU A 125 -3.95 -9.25 -3.19
N GLN A 126 -5.03 -10.02 -3.02
CA GLN A 126 -6.03 -10.31 -4.06
C GLN A 126 -7.42 -9.96 -3.52
N ASP A 127 -8.30 -9.44 -4.37
CA ASP A 127 -9.66 -9.09 -4.00
C ASP A 127 -10.63 -10.21 -4.40
N GLU A 128 -11.91 -9.99 -4.12
CA GLU A 128 -12.98 -10.97 -4.38
C GLU A 128 -13.17 -11.25 -5.88
N ASP A 129 -12.82 -10.29 -6.75
CA ASP A 129 -12.86 -10.43 -8.21
C ASP A 129 -11.58 -11.08 -8.77
N GLY A 130 -10.64 -11.45 -7.90
CA GLY A 130 -9.38 -12.07 -8.26
C GLY A 130 -8.30 -11.09 -8.73
N LYS A 131 -8.54 -9.77 -8.71
CA LYS A 131 -7.53 -8.77 -9.10
C LYS A 131 -6.42 -8.72 -8.06
N ILE A 132 -5.19 -8.80 -8.53
CA ILE A 132 -3.98 -8.73 -7.69
C ILE A 132 -3.38 -7.33 -7.73
N TRP A 133 -3.02 -6.78 -6.56
CA TRP A 133 -2.28 -5.52 -6.47
C TRP A 133 -1.15 -5.62 -5.44
N VAL A 134 -0.27 -4.61 -5.46
CA VAL A 134 0.76 -4.42 -4.44
C VAL A 134 0.11 -3.72 -3.24
N ALA A 135 -0.24 -4.49 -2.22
CA ALA A 135 -0.88 -3.98 -1.00
C ALA A 135 0.12 -3.32 -0.05
N GLU A 136 1.33 -3.85 0.02
CA GLU A 136 2.36 -3.44 0.98
C GLU A 136 3.75 -3.33 0.34
N PRO A 137 3.98 -2.26 -0.43
CA PRO A 137 5.21 -2.09 -1.22
C PRO A 137 6.48 -2.18 -0.38
N PHE A 138 6.48 -1.60 0.83
CA PHE A 138 7.65 -1.51 1.69
C PHE A 138 7.96 -2.78 2.47
N LEU A 139 7.07 -3.77 2.50
CA LEU A 139 7.40 -5.12 2.98
C LEU A 139 8.33 -5.87 2.02
N CYS A 140 8.44 -5.40 0.76
CA CYS A 140 9.37 -5.97 -0.20
C CYS A 140 10.79 -5.90 0.35
N MET A 141 11.48 -7.05 0.38
CA MET A 141 12.87 -7.09 0.81
C MET A 141 13.73 -6.33 -0.21
N VAL A 142 14.51 -5.36 0.29
CA VAL A 142 15.40 -4.55 -0.56
C VAL A 142 16.38 -5.48 -1.30
N GLY A 143 16.43 -5.34 -2.62
CA GLY A 143 17.25 -6.17 -3.52
C GLY A 143 16.57 -7.45 -4.03
N CYS A 144 15.46 -7.89 -3.43
CA CYS A 144 14.71 -9.07 -3.90
C CYS A 144 13.96 -8.78 -5.21
N CYS A 145 14.03 -9.69 -6.17
CA CYS A 145 13.35 -9.58 -7.46
C CYS A 145 12.68 -10.89 -7.94
N PHE A 146 12.52 -11.90 -7.08
CA PHE A 146 12.02 -13.22 -7.49
C PHE A 146 10.62 -13.21 -8.12
N CYS A 147 9.70 -12.37 -7.62
CA CYS A 147 8.36 -12.25 -8.21
C CYS A 147 8.38 -11.72 -9.64
N LYS A 148 9.38 -10.90 -10.01
CA LYS A 148 9.58 -10.47 -11.40
C LYS A 148 10.01 -11.65 -12.27
N SER A 149 10.83 -12.56 -11.76
CA SER A 149 11.32 -13.73 -12.49
C SER A 149 10.25 -14.79 -12.72
N VAL A 150 9.30 -14.97 -11.78
CA VAL A 150 8.21 -15.96 -11.92
C VAL A 150 7.05 -15.45 -12.77
N CYS A 151 6.97 -14.13 -13.02
CA CYS A 151 5.87 -13.53 -13.76
C CYS A 151 6.02 -13.79 -15.27
N GLU A 152 5.40 -14.86 -15.76
CA GLU A 152 5.38 -15.23 -17.19
C GLU A 152 4.97 -14.09 -18.14
N PRO A 153 3.87 -13.33 -17.88
CA PRO A 153 3.49 -12.21 -18.76
C PRO A 153 4.40 -10.98 -18.59
N LYS A 154 5.38 -11.02 -17.68
CA LYS A 154 6.30 -9.92 -17.36
C LYS A 154 5.58 -8.64 -16.91
N ALA A 155 4.45 -8.80 -16.23
CA ALA A 155 3.67 -7.70 -15.69
C ALA A 155 4.30 -7.04 -14.46
N ILE A 156 5.18 -7.75 -13.72
CA ILE A 156 5.83 -7.20 -12.52
C ILE A 156 7.09 -6.44 -12.91
N LEU A 157 7.12 -5.17 -12.55
CA LEU A 157 8.28 -4.29 -12.73
C LEU A 157 8.98 -4.11 -11.38
N MET A 158 10.31 -4.07 -11.42
CA MET A 158 11.17 -3.81 -10.27
C MET A 158 12.18 -2.72 -10.63
N PRO A 159 12.58 -1.88 -9.66
CA PRO A 159 13.65 -0.91 -9.86
C PRO A 159 14.97 -1.56 -10.27
N SER A 160 15.84 -0.79 -10.93
CA SER A 160 17.23 -1.24 -11.19
C SER A 160 17.98 -1.36 -9.86
N GLN A 161 18.82 -2.38 -9.72
CA GLN A 161 19.71 -2.52 -8.55
C GLN A 161 20.69 -1.34 -8.40
N ASP A 162 20.93 -0.57 -9.47
CA ASP A 162 21.78 0.63 -9.41
C ASP A 162 21.30 1.66 -8.38
N ILE A 163 19.99 1.74 -8.10
CA ILE A 163 19.47 2.68 -7.11
C ILE A 163 20.05 2.42 -5.71
N LEU A 164 20.41 1.17 -5.40
CA LEU A 164 20.93 0.77 -4.10
C LEU A 164 22.34 1.31 -3.83
N LYS A 165 23.06 1.73 -4.87
CA LYS A 165 24.37 2.38 -4.74
C LYS A 165 24.30 3.70 -3.94
N ASN A 166 23.11 4.31 -3.89
CA ASN A 166 22.83 5.54 -3.14
C ASN A 166 22.50 5.28 -1.65
N PHE A 167 22.31 4.02 -1.26
CA PHE A 167 21.87 3.61 0.08
C PHE A 167 22.91 2.68 0.72
N ARG A 168 24.15 3.15 0.82
CA ARG A 168 25.24 2.40 1.46
C ARG A 168 25.07 2.45 2.97
N GLU A 169 25.52 1.41 3.65
CA GLU A 169 25.50 1.32 5.11
C GLU A 169 25.99 2.61 5.78
N LYS A 170 25.12 3.21 6.62
CA LYS A 170 25.50 4.34 7.45
C LYS A 170 26.53 3.85 8.48
N LYS A 171 27.71 4.45 8.45
CA LYS A 171 28.74 4.26 9.47
C LYS A 171 28.33 4.95 10.78
#